data_AF-A0A6M0HXI6-F1
#
_entry.id   AF-A0A6M0HXI6-F1
#
_cell.length_a   1.000
_cell.length_b   1.000
_cell.length_c   1.000
_cell.angle_alpha   90.00
_cell.angle_beta   90.00
_cell.angle_gamma   90.00
#
_symmetry.space_group_name_H-M   'P 1'
#
loop_
_entity.id
_entity.type
_entity.pdbx_description
1 polymer ?
#
loop_
_entity_poly.entity_id
_entity_poly.type
_entity_poly.pdbx_seq_one_letter_code
_entity_poly.pdbx_strand_id
1 'polypeptide(L)'
;METAPPSSQRRSARQTAIYRRPDQRPCYTQRPIVGSVTVEFPIPPSANKLYANRGTQGRIKTTAYRAWRNSAVLMASVKRPGRISGPCDVVIHLPPFQGDTDNRIKPCLDAAKELGVIADDGKAYVRNVSAIREPAGTSVRMVFTMVAIDEATRAEVEVRAIEHQRHDYIASAMNLTEAQVAAVLAGARP
;
A
#
# COMPACT_ATOMS: atom_id res chain seq x y z
N MET A 1 -20.39 -34.86 -21.40
CA MET A 1 -19.41 -33.82 -21.07
C MET A 1 -20.22 -32.56 -20.74
N GLU A 2 -20.71 -32.48 -19.51
CA GLU A 2 -21.77 -31.53 -19.12
C GLU A 2 -21.12 -30.26 -18.55
N THR A 3 -21.21 -29.17 -19.30
CA THR A 3 -20.71 -27.86 -18.87
C THR A 3 -21.61 -27.31 -17.77
N ALA A 4 -21.03 -27.02 -16.61
CA ALA A 4 -21.75 -26.50 -15.45
C ALA A 4 -22.54 -25.21 -15.76
N PRO A 5 -23.72 -25.01 -15.15
CA PRO A 5 -24.63 -23.90 -15.47
C PRO A 5 -24.06 -22.51 -15.07
N PRO A 6 -24.42 -21.43 -15.79
CA PRO A 6 -23.80 -20.10 -15.69
C PRO A 6 -23.91 -19.41 -14.31
N SER A 7 -24.79 -19.89 -13.44
CA SER A 7 -25.00 -19.36 -12.07
C SER A 7 -23.93 -19.82 -11.07
N SER A 8 -23.33 -20.99 -11.27
CA SER A 8 -22.26 -21.53 -10.40
C SER A 8 -20.93 -20.82 -10.68
N GLN A 9 -20.65 -20.53 -11.95
CA GLN A 9 -19.47 -19.77 -12.40
C GLN A 9 -19.47 -18.33 -11.88
N ARG A 10 -20.64 -17.68 -11.82
CA ARG A 10 -20.77 -16.32 -11.24
C ARG A 10 -20.57 -16.29 -9.73
N ARG A 11 -20.98 -17.34 -9.00
CA ARG A 11 -20.76 -17.45 -7.54
C ARG A 11 -19.30 -17.76 -7.20
N SER A 12 -18.63 -18.62 -7.95
CA SER A 12 -17.21 -18.95 -7.75
C SER A 12 -16.31 -17.75 -8.05
N ALA A 13 -16.57 -17.00 -9.12
CA ALA A 13 -15.88 -15.74 -9.43
C ALA A 13 -16.09 -14.65 -8.35
N ARG A 14 -17.29 -14.60 -7.76
CA ARG A 14 -17.61 -13.69 -6.64
C ARG A 14 -16.87 -14.08 -5.36
N GLN A 15 -16.70 -15.38 -5.08
CA GLN A 15 -15.92 -15.88 -3.94
C GLN A 15 -14.41 -15.67 -4.11
N THR A 16 -13.85 -15.90 -5.31
CA THR A 16 -12.43 -15.62 -5.60
C THR A 16 -12.13 -14.12 -5.62
N ALA A 17 -13.10 -13.27 -6.00
CA ALA A 17 -12.97 -11.82 -5.89
C ALA A 17 -12.88 -11.31 -4.43
N ILE A 18 -13.36 -12.08 -3.44
CA ILE A 18 -13.41 -11.66 -2.03
C ILE A 18 -12.06 -11.82 -1.31
N TYR A 19 -11.17 -12.70 -1.78
CA TYR A 19 -9.83 -12.93 -1.19
C TYR A 19 -8.69 -12.70 -2.20
N ARG A 20 -8.68 -11.52 -2.84
CA ARG A 20 -7.45 -11.11 -3.52
C ARG A 20 -6.37 -10.81 -2.48
N ARG A 21 -5.17 -11.36 -2.70
CA ARG A 21 -4.00 -10.98 -1.91
C ARG A 21 -3.79 -9.45 -2.03
N PRO A 22 -3.22 -8.78 -1.01
CA PRO A 22 -3.08 -7.34 -1.02
C PRO A 22 -2.40 -6.78 -2.29
N ASP A 23 -1.39 -7.49 -2.78
CA ASP A 23 -0.62 -7.23 -3.99
C ASP A 23 -1.38 -7.48 -5.31
N GLN A 24 -2.55 -8.12 -5.26
CA GLN A 24 -3.40 -8.43 -6.42
C GLN A 24 -4.64 -7.53 -6.53
N ARG A 25 -4.79 -6.57 -5.60
CA ARG A 25 -5.93 -5.64 -5.60
C ARG A 25 -5.81 -4.67 -6.77
N PRO A 26 -6.88 -4.41 -7.55
CA PRO A 26 -6.84 -3.48 -8.69
C PRO A 26 -6.33 -2.08 -8.35
N CYS A 27 -6.71 -1.54 -7.18
CA CYS A 27 -6.25 -0.23 -6.74
C CYS A 27 -4.72 -0.12 -6.63
N TYR A 28 -4.05 -1.24 -6.35
CA TYR A 28 -2.61 -1.36 -6.31
C TYR A 28 -2.07 -1.75 -7.69
N THR A 29 -2.53 -2.84 -8.31
CA THR A 29 -1.93 -3.37 -9.55
C THR A 29 -1.99 -2.43 -10.75
N GLN A 30 -2.94 -1.51 -10.80
CA GLN A 30 -3.09 -0.55 -11.90
C GLN A 30 -2.16 0.66 -11.82
N ARG A 31 -1.41 0.84 -10.71
CA ARG A 31 -0.51 1.97 -10.54
C ARG A 31 0.90 1.67 -11.05
N PRO A 32 1.59 2.65 -11.65
CA PRO A 32 2.99 2.47 -12.05
C PRO A 32 3.86 2.26 -10.80
N ILE A 33 4.83 1.35 -10.90
CA ILE A 33 5.82 1.13 -9.84
C ILE A 33 6.83 2.28 -9.89
N VAL A 34 7.07 2.91 -8.74
CA VAL A 34 7.99 4.05 -8.60
C VAL A 34 8.92 3.87 -7.41
N GLY A 35 10.06 4.55 -7.47
CA GLY A 35 11.10 4.59 -6.44
C GLY A 35 10.69 5.22 -5.11
N SER A 36 10.08 6.39 -5.26
CA SER A 36 9.51 7.17 -4.17
C SER A 36 8.17 7.75 -4.61
N VAL A 37 7.25 7.90 -3.66
CA VAL A 37 5.95 8.53 -3.90
C VAL A 37 5.54 9.35 -2.70
N THR A 38 5.10 10.58 -2.99
CA THR A 38 4.53 11.48 -1.98
C THR A 38 3.02 11.57 -2.18
N VAL A 39 2.27 11.41 -1.09
CA VAL A 39 0.82 11.60 -1.07
C VAL A 39 0.41 12.51 0.07
N GLU A 40 -0.67 13.26 -0.17
CA GLU A 40 -1.20 14.21 0.79
C GLU A 40 -2.64 13.84 1.15
N PHE A 41 -2.96 13.95 2.43
CA PHE A 41 -4.27 13.66 2.97
C PHE A 41 -4.75 14.77 3.91
N PRO A 42 -6.06 15.02 4.01
CA PRO A 42 -6.61 15.81 5.11
C PRO A 42 -6.29 15.14 6.45
N ILE A 43 -6.23 15.92 7.53
CA ILE A 43 -5.95 15.40 8.87
C ILE A 43 -7.00 14.34 9.28
N PRO A 44 -6.60 13.15 9.72
CA PRO A 44 -7.55 12.14 10.18
C PRO A 44 -8.29 12.56 11.45
N PRO A 45 -9.53 12.05 11.65
CA PRO A 45 -10.24 12.25 12.90
C PRO A 45 -9.46 11.63 14.08
N SER A 46 -9.76 12.09 15.31
CA SER A 46 -9.11 11.57 16.51
C SER A 46 -9.35 10.08 16.73
N ALA A 47 -8.44 9.39 17.43
CA ALA A 47 -8.52 7.94 17.64
C ALA A 47 -9.84 7.48 18.28
N ASN A 48 -10.37 8.28 19.22
CA ASN A 48 -11.67 8.04 19.85
C ASN A 48 -12.83 7.97 18.84
N LYS A 49 -12.66 8.56 17.66
CA LYS A 49 -13.64 8.55 16.57
C LYS A 49 -13.33 7.53 15.48
N LEU A 50 -12.23 6.76 15.56
CA LEU A 50 -11.84 5.82 14.50
C LEU A 50 -12.61 4.51 14.58
N TYR A 51 -12.79 4.00 15.79
CA TYR A 51 -13.39 2.69 16.01
C TYR A 51 -14.44 2.74 17.11
N ALA A 52 -15.50 1.96 16.95
CA ALA A 52 -16.52 1.73 17.95
C ALA A 52 -16.58 0.24 18.30
N ASN A 53 -16.86 -0.08 19.56
CA ASN A 53 -17.14 -1.45 19.98
C ASN A 53 -18.59 -1.77 19.63
N ARG A 54 -18.83 -2.85 18.87
CA ARG A 54 -20.18 -3.29 18.51
C ARG A 54 -20.45 -4.66 19.12
N GLY A 55 -20.75 -4.69 20.42
CA GLY A 55 -21.15 -5.90 21.15
C GLY A 55 -20.28 -7.11 20.81
N THR A 56 -20.91 -8.19 20.31
CA THR A 56 -20.26 -9.46 19.95
C THR A 56 -19.43 -9.44 18.66
N GLN A 57 -19.49 -8.36 17.85
CA GLN A 57 -18.75 -8.24 16.58
C GLN A 57 -17.34 -7.61 16.74
N GLY A 58 -16.94 -7.27 17.96
CA GLY A 58 -15.65 -6.65 18.23
C GLY A 58 -15.57 -5.19 17.76
N ARG A 59 -14.37 -4.76 17.36
CA ARG A 59 -14.05 -3.35 17.05
C ARG A 59 -14.28 -3.04 15.57
N ILE A 60 -15.23 -2.15 15.27
CA ILE A 60 -15.59 -1.76 13.90
C ILE A 60 -15.16 -0.32 13.57
N LYS A 61 -14.82 -0.06 12.31
CA LYS A 61 -14.58 1.30 11.80
C LYS A 61 -15.86 2.14 11.89
N THR A 62 -15.79 3.34 12.45
CA THR A 62 -16.94 4.26 12.52
C THR A 62 -17.31 4.81 11.14
N THR A 63 -18.54 5.32 11.01
CA THR A 63 -18.99 6.02 9.79
C THR A 63 -18.12 7.24 9.48
N ALA A 64 -17.77 8.03 10.51
CA ALA A 64 -16.90 9.19 10.36
C ALA A 64 -15.52 8.82 9.81
N TYR A 65 -14.93 7.72 10.31
CA TYR A 65 -13.64 7.26 9.81
C TYR A 65 -13.71 6.76 8.37
N ARG A 66 -14.76 6.00 8.02
CA ARG A 66 -14.98 5.55 6.63
C ARG A 66 -15.17 6.72 5.68
N ALA A 67 -15.96 7.72 6.06
CA ALA A 67 -16.22 8.92 5.26
C ALA A 67 -14.93 9.72 5.03
N TRP A 68 -14.16 9.97 6.11
CA TRP A 68 -12.85 10.63 5.99
C TRP A 68 -11.92 9.86 5.05
N ARG A 69 -11.79 8.54 5.23
CA ARG A 69 -10.87 7.72 4.42
C ARG A 69 -11.25 7.75 2.94
N ASN A 70 -12.54 7.61 2.63
CA ASN A 70 -13.01 7.64 1.24
C ASN A 70 -12.76 9.01 0.60
N SER A 71 -13.00 10.09 1.34
CA SER A 71 -12.72 11.46 0.87
C SER A 71 -11.22 11.70 0.66
N ALA A 72 -10.39 11.27 1.62
CA ALA A 72 -8.93 11.37 1.54
C ALA A 72 -8.36 10.62 0.33
N VAL A 73 -8.82 9.37 0.10
CA VAL A 73 -8.44 8.57 -1.06
C VAL A 73 -8.87 9.23 -2.36
N LEU A 74 -10.11 9.74 -2.42
CA LEU A 74 -10.61 10.42 -3.61
C LEU A 74 -9.75 11.65 -3.94
N MET A 75 -9.47 12.52 -2.96
CA MET A 75 -8.63 13.70 -3.17
C MET A 75 -7.20 13.34 -3.60
N ALA A 76 -6.57 12.38 -2.93
CA ALA A 76 -5.22 11.96 -3.29
C ALA A 76 -5.15 11.24 -4.65
N SER A 77 -6.23 10.58 -5.08
CA SER A 77 -6.28 9.88 -6.37
C SER A 77 -6.18 10.81 -7.57
N VAL A 78 -6.56 12.09 -7.43
CA VAL A 78 -6.50 13.11 -8.49
C VAL A 78 -5.07 13.28 -9.01
N LYS A 79 -4.08 13.25 -8.11
CA LYS A 79 -2.65 13.35 -8.47
C LYS A 79 -2.10 12.07 -9.14
N ARG A 80 -2.91 11.01 -9.25
CA ARG A 80 -2.55 9.69 -9.82
C ARG A 80 -1.18 9.19 -9.33
N PRO A 81 -0.95 9.07 -8.01
CA PRO A 81 0.34 8.64 -7.48
C PRO A 81 0.71 7.23 -7.98
N GLY A 82 2.01 6.97 -8.10
CA GLY A 82 2.53 5.62 -8.31
C GLY A 82 2.35 4.74 -7.07
N ARG A 83 2.95 3.55 -7.11
CA ARG A 83 3.01 2.62 -5.98
C ARG A 83 4.44 2.20 -5.69
N ILE A 84 4.69 1.86 -4.43
CA ILE A 84 5.91 1.14 -4.06
C ILE A 84 5.66 -0.36 -4.17
N SER A 85 6.54 -1.05 -4.89
CA SER A 85 6.52 -2.50 -5.00
C SER A 85 7.54 -3.11 -4.02
N GLY A 86 7.02 -3.85 -3.04
CA GLY A 86 7.84 -4.52 -2.01
C GLY A 86 7.98 -3.69 -0.74
N PRO A 87 8.93 -4.08 0.15
CA PRO A 87 9.18 -3.37 1.40
C PRO A 87 9.56 -1.91 1.18
N CYS A 88 9.00 -1.01 1.99
CA CYS A 88 9.27 0.43 1.94
C CYS A 88 9.44 1.03 3.34
N ASP A 89 10.06 2.20 3.38
CA ASP A 89 10.05 3.08 4.54
C ASP A 89 9.04 4.21 4.32
N VAL A 90 8.38 4.62 5.39
CA VAL A 90 7.34 5.65 5.36
C VAL A 90 7.70 6.76 6.34
N VAL A 91 7.74 8.00 5.83
CA VAL A 91 7.83 9.21 6.65
C VAL A 91 6.50 9.95 6.60
N ILE A 92 5.87 10.15 7.75
CA ILE A 92 4.57 10.82 7.89
C ILE A 92 4.81 12.21 8.50
N HIS A 93 4.71 13.24 7.68
CA HIS A 93 4.68 14.62 8.14
C HIS A 93 3.25 14.98 8.56
N LEU A 94 3.09 15.28 9.84
CA LEU A 94 1.81 15.61 10.44
C LEU A 94 1.75 17.12 10.71
N PRO A 95 0.71 17.82 10.25
CA PRO A 95 0.50 19.24 10.56
C PRO A 95 0.17 19.43 12.06
N PRO A 96 -0.01 20.65 12.58
CA PRO A 96 -0.43 20.85 13.96
C PRO A 96 -1.79 20.17 14.27
N PHE A 97 -1.84 19.36 15.32
CA PHE A 97 -3.07 18.76 15.85
C PHE A 97 -2.94 18.46 17.35
N GLN A 98 -4.08 18.25 18.01
CA GLN A 98 -4.15 17.87 19.43
C GLN A 98 -4.21 16.34 19.62
N GLY A 99 -3.43 15.83 20.59
CA GLY A 99 -3.35 14.42 20.98
C GLY A 99 -2.12 13.67 20.45
N ASP A 100 -2.14 12.34 20.59
CA ASP A 100 -0.98 11.49 20.30
C ASP A 100 -0.70 11.32 18.81
N THR A 101 0.58 11.23 18.47
CA THR A 101 1.09 10.99 17.12
C THR A 101 0.65 9.63 16.58
N ASP A 102 0.71 8.57 17.39
CA ASP A 102 0.37 7.21 16.99
C ASP A 102 -1.09 7.07 16.54
N ASN A 103 -1.96 7.89 17.13
CA ASN A 103 -3.37 8.00 16.77
C ASN A 103 -3.61 8.56 15.36
N ARG A 104 -2.57 9.05 14.68
CA ARG A 104 -2.62 9.53 13.30
C ARG A 104 -1.93 8.59 12.33
N ILE A 105 -0.95 7.80 12.76
CA ILE A 105 -0.19 6.88 11.90
C ILE A 105 -1.11 5.84 11.23
N LYS A 106 -1.92 5.13 12.02
CA LYS A 106 -2.74 4.02 11.50
C LYS A 106 -3.78 4.48 10.45
N PRO A 107 -4.54 5.58 10.65
CA PRO A 107 -5.40 6.13 9.61
C PRO A 107 -4.68 6.48 8.30
N CYS A 108 -3.46 7.02 8.40
CA CYS A 108 -2.68 7.41 7.25
C CYS A 108 -2.25 6.18 6.42
N LEU A 109 -1.77 5.13 7.08
CA LEU A 109 -1.44 3.86 6.43
C LEU A 109 -2.67 3.18 5.82
N ASP A 110 -3.81 3.20 6.51
CA ASP A 110 -5.08 2.70 5.98
C ASP A 110 -5.53 3.45 4.71
N ALA A 111 -5.33 4.76 4.66
CA ALA A 111 -5.65 5.58 3.49
C ALA A 111 -4.69 5.31 2.33
N ALA A 112 -3.38 5.21 2.59
CA ALA A 112 -2.39 4.86 1.56
C ALA A 112 -2.61 3.46 0.95
N LYS A 113 -2.99 2.49 1.78
CA LYS A 113 -3.37 1.15 1.34
C LYS A 113 -4.63 1.15 0.47
N GLU A 114 -5.68 1.86 0.89
CA GLU A 114 -6.92 1.97 0.14
C GLU A 114 -6.70 2.72 -1.20
N LEU A 115 -5.84 3.74 -1.18
CA LEU A 115 -5.40 4.46 -2.38
C LEU A 115 -4.61 3.54 -3.33
N GLY A 116 -3.89 2.55 -2.80
CA GLY A 116 -3.07 1.60 -3.56
C GLY A 116 -1.60 2.01 -3.71
N VAL A 117 -1.11 2.93 -2.88
CA VAL A 117 0.31 3.31 -2.83
C VAL A 117 1.18 2.17 -2.31
N ILE A 118 0.65 1.42 -1.34
CA ILE A 118 1.22 0.18 -0.80
C ILE A 118 0.16 -0.92 -0.91
N ALA A 119 0.61 -2.17 -1.06
CA ALA A 119 -0.30 -3.31 -1.11
C ALA A 119 -0.97 -3.58 0.26
N ASP A 120 -0.17 -3.59 1.32
CA ASP A 120 -0.63 -3.67 2.71
C ASP A 120 0.27 -2.86 3.65
N ASP A 121 -0.19 -2.65 4.89
CA ASP A 121 0.58 -1.98 5.95
C ASP A 121 1.30 -2.97 6.89
N GLY A 122 1.32 -4.26 6.51
CA GLY A 122 2.04 -5.31 7.22
C GLY A 122 3.55 -5.28 6.98
N LYS A 123 4.29 -6.02 7.81
CA LYS A 123 5.77 -6.08 7.82
C LYS A 123 6.41 -6.50 6.49
N ALA A 124 5.67 -7.20 5.62
CA ALA A 124 6.12 -7.59 4.29
C ALA A 124 6.22 -6.41 3.31
N TYR A 125 5.54 -5.29 3.60
CA TYR A 125 5.43 -4.14 2.70
C TYR A 125 5.91 -2.84 3.35
N VAL A 126 5.81 -2.74 4.68
CA VAL A 126 6.26 -1.57 5.43
C VAL A 126 7.31 -2.02 6.45
N ARG A 127 8.54 -1.56 6.25
CA ARG A 127 9.70 -1.88 7.08
C ARG A 127 9.85 -0.91 8.24
N ASN A 128 9.72 0.38 7.95
CA ASN A 128 9.86 1.45 8.93
C ASN A 128 8.75 2.50 8.77
N VAL A 129 8.28 3.03 9.89
CA VAL A 129 7.35 4.17 9.91
C VAL A 129 7.87 5.19 10.89
N SER A 130 8.16 6.40 10.39
CA SER A 130 8.49 7.55 11.22
C SER A 130 7.42 8.62 11.07
N ALA A 131 7.21 9.40 12.13
CA ALA A 131 6.28 10.51 12.13
C ALA A 131 6.99 11.77 12.60
N ILE A 132 6.83 12.85 11.82
CA ILE A 132 7.43 14.16 12.08
C ILE A 132 6.30 15.16 12.24
N ARG A 133 6.27 15.90 13.36
CA ARG A 133 5.37 17.04 13.50
C ARG A 133 5.94 18.21 12.72
N GLU A 134 5.17 18.72 11.78
CA GLU A 134 5.53 19.84 10.91
C GLU A 134 4.67 21.05 11.30
N PRO A 135 5.21 22.01 12.09
CA PRO A 135 4.41 23.10 12.65
C PRO A 135 3.76 24.02 11.63
N ALA A 136 4.33 24.13 10.42
CA ALA A 136 3.82 24.95 9.34
C ALA A 136 2.93 24.15 8.35
N GLY A 137 2.73 22.85 8.57
CA GLY A 137 1.95 22.00 7.68
C GLY A 137 0.44 22.29 7.79
N THR A 138 -0.27 22.15 6.67
CA THR A 138 -1.75 22.27 6.62
C THR A 138 -2.45 20.93 6.40
N SER A 139 -1.74 19.96 5.85
CA SER A 139 -2.23 18.61 5.54
C SER A 139 -1.21 17.56 5.97
N VAL A 140 -1.65 16.30 6.10
CA VAL A 140 -0.74 15.17 6.27
C VAL A 140 -0.02 14.93 4.95
N ARG A 141 1.30 14.80 5.00
CA ARG A 141 2.14 14.43 3.85
C ARG A 141 2.89 13.15 4.18
N MET A 142 2.67 12.11 3.37
CA MET A 142 3.37 10.84 3.50
C MET A 142 4.35 10.68 2.36
N VAL A 143 5.60 10.37 2.69
CA VAL A 143 6.65 10.03 1.74
C VAL A 143 6.94 8.55 1.91
N PHE A 144 6.78 7.79 0.82
CA PHE A 144 7.14 6.38 0.75
C PHE A 144 8.40 6.25 -0.09
N THR A 145 9.37 5.48 0.40
CA THR A 145 10.62 5.24 -0.32
C THR A 145 10.90 3.74 -0.32
N MET A 146 11.18 3.19 -1.49
CA MET A 146 11.55 1.78 -1.60
C MET A 146 12.89 1.49 -0.92
N VAL A 147 13.08 0.25 -0.48
CA VAL A 147 14.38 -0.19 0.00
C VAL A 147 15.37 -0.22 -1.17
N ALA A 148 16.50 0.46 -1.00
CA ALA A 148 17.57 0.46 -1.99
C ALA A 148 18.12 -0.96 -2.18
N ILE A 149 18.17 -1.38 -3.44
CA ILE A 149 18.90 -2.57 -3.90
C ILE A 149 20.20 -2.06 -4.54
N ASP A 150 21.32 -2.67 -4.17
CA ASP A 150 22.62 -2.32 -4.71
C ASP A 150 22.70 -2.58 -6.22
N GLU A 151 23.60 -1.86 -6.89
CA GLU A 151 23.66 -1.88 -8.36
C GLU A 151 24.08 -3.24 -8.91
N ALA A 152 24.91 -4.00 -8.19
CA ALA A 152 25.34 -5.33 -8.63
C ALA A 152 24.16 -6.32 -8.60
N THR A 153 23.39 -6.35 -7.51
CA THR A 153 22.16 -7.14 -7.40
C THR A 153 21.13 -6.72 -8.45
N ARG A 154 20.99 -5.41 -8.70
CA ARG A 154 20.08 -4.90 -9.75
C ARG A 154 20.48 -5.41 -11.13
N ALA A 155 21.74 -5.27 -11.51
CA ALA A 155 22.25 -5.74 -12.80
C ALA A 155 22.06 -7.26 -12.96
N GLU A 156 22.30 -8.04 -11.91
CA GLU A 156 22.10 -9.49 -11.93
C GLU A 156 20.62 -9.86 -12.13
N VAL A 157 19.67 -9.15 -11.49
CA VAL A 157 18.23 -9.34 -11.71
C VAL A 157 17.86 -9.07 -13.17
N GLU A 158 18.39 -8.00 -13.77
CA GLU A 158 18.15 -7.63 -15.16
C GLU A 158 18.69 -8.70 -16.12
N VAL A 159 19.91 -9.18 -15.92
CA VAL A 159 20.53 -10.25 -16.71
C VAL A 159 19.67 -11.52 -16.66
N ARG A 160 19.29 -11.97 -15.46
CA ARG A 160 18.46 -13.18 -15.31
C ARG A 160 17.08 -13.04 -15.96
N ALA A 161 16.51 -11.84 -15.94
CA ALA A 161 15.24 -11.58 -16.61
C ALA A 161 15.38 -11.60 -18.14
N ILE A 162 16.51 -11.10 -18.68
CA ILE A 162 16.85 -11.21 -20.11
C ILE A 162 17.00 -12.69 -20.51
N GLU A 163 17.56 -13.53 -19.64
CA GLU A 163 17.63 -14.99 -19.82
C GLU A 163 16.28 -15.72 -19.67
N HIS A 164 15.17 -14.99 -19.55
CA HIS A 164 13.82 -15.51 -19.39
C HIS A 164 13.63 -16.40 -18.15
N GLN A 165 14.45 -16.22 -17.11
CA GLN A 165 14.20 -16.87 -15.82
C GLN A 165 12.90 -16.32 -15.21
N ARG A 166 12.13 -17.19 -14.54
CA ARG A 166 10.91 -16.76 -13.86
C ARG A 166 11.25 -15.86 -12.67
N HIS A 167 10.42 -14.83 -12.44
CA HIS A 167 10.67 -13.83 -11.40
C HIS A 167 10.73 -14.42 -9.98
N ASP A 168 9.98 -15.48 -9.71
CA ASP A 168 10.00 -16.19 -8.42
C ASP A 168 11.32 -16.93 -8.19
N TYR A 169 11.95 -17.45 -9.25
CA TYR A 169 13.29 -18.04 -9.18
C TYR A 169 14.36 -16.97 -9.01
N ILE A 170 14.27 -15.85 -9.71
CA ILE A 170 15.18 -14.71 -9.54
C ILE A 170 15.10 -14.22 -8.08
N ALA A 171 13.89 -14.02 -7.56
CA ALA A 171 13.66 -13.59 -6.19
C ALA A 171 14.31 -14.55 -5.18
N SER A 172 14.06 -15.85 -5.33
CA SER A 172 14.61 -16.88 -4.44
C SER A 172 16.14 -16.96 -4.51
N ALA A 173 16.74 -16.88 -5.71
CA ALA A 173 18.18 -16.96 -5.89
C ALA A 173 18.94 -15.74 -5.34
N MET A 174 18.29 -14.57 -5.34
CA MET A 174 18.87 -13.29 -4.94
C MET A 174 18.52 -12.90 -3.50
N ASN A 175 17.78 -13.74 -2.76
CA ASN A 175 17.18 -13.39 -1.45
C ASN A 175 16.36 -12.09 -1.51
N LEU A 176 15.63 -11.91 -2.61
CA LEU A 176 14.70 -10.80 -2.82
C LEU A 176 13.26 -11.28 -2.73
N THR A 177 12.34 -10.33 -2.59
CA THR A 177 10.91 -10.58 -2.83
C THR A 177 10.60 -10.44 -4.32
N GLU A 178 9.57 -11.14 -4.81
CA GLU A 178 9.07 -10.95 -6.20
C GLU A 178 8.70 -9.48 -6.48
N ALA A 179 8.23 -8.77 -5.46
CA ALA A 179 7.89 -7.36 -5.56
C ALA A 179 9.12 -6.45 -5.75
N GLN A 180 10.26 -6.79 -5.15
CA GLN A 180 11.54 -6.12 -5.38
C GLN A 180 12.09 -6.41 -6.79
N VAL A 181 11.98 -7.65 -7.26
CA VAL A 181 12.31 -8.00 -8.65
C VAL A 181 11.45 -7.17 -9.61
N ALA A 182 10.13 -7.10 -9.39
CA ALA A 182 9.24 -6.27 -10.19
C ALA A 182 9.60 -4.77 -10.15
N ALA A 183 10.10 -4.26 -9.02
CA ALA A 183 10.57 -2.88 -8.91
C ALA A 183 11.82 -2.62 -9.75
N VAL A 184 12.79 -3.55 -9.74
CA VAL A 184 13.99 -3.48 -10.59
C VAL A 184 13.60 -3.47 -12.07
N LEU A 185 12.76 -4.42 -12.49
CA LEU A 185 12.34 -4.53 -13.89
C LEU A 185 11.47 -3.36 -14.36
N ALA A 186 10.82 -2.64 -13.44
CA ALA A 186 10.13 -1.39 -13.72
C ALA A 186 11.08 -0.17 -13.81
N GLY A 187 12.38 -0.35 -13.61
CA GLY A 187 13.38 0.71 -13.62
C GLY A 187 13.31 1.65 -12.41
N ALA A 188 12.64 1.23 -11.33
CA ALA A 188 12.41 2.07 -10.18
C ALA A 188 13.68 2.17 -9.29
N ARG A 189 14.00 3.39 -8.85
CA ARG A 189 15.18 3.72 -8.02
C ARG A 189 14.75 4.61 -6.85
N PRO A 190 15.21 4.37 -5.61
CA PRO A 190 14.79 5.10 -4.41
C PRO A 190 14.97 6.61 -4.51
#